data_AF-A0A7W5DI54-F1
#
_entry.id   AF-A0A7W5DI54-F1
#
_cell.length_a   1.000
_cell.length_b   1.000
_cell.length_c   1.000
_cell.angle_alpha   90.00
_cell.angle_beta   90.00
_cell.angle_gamma   90.00
#
_symmetry.space_group_name_H-M   'P 1'
#
loop_
_entity.id
_entity.type
_entity.pdbx_description
1 polymer ?
#
loop_
_entity_poly.entity_id
_entity_poly.type
_entity_poly.pdbx_seq_one_letter_code
_entity_poly.pdbx_strand_id
1 'polypeptide(L)'
;MKGLRTLLAISLATLGLAAHANPPEVDDSDLPAWAEKQLGPFHARVSRWVESTSRRIDGFFGTTDALSVDTDSYLRLSQEWDWREGEPFDQDLGARFRLDLPTTEERLRLIIESEPDETRGTLSERESALSDDPANSLGDLLVGLNRLGDKDKTRHWNTRVGAGIKLRLPLEPYVRLTSQRLWTLQEGPWQLHSDNRLSWFNGDGYSARTRWDLGRPLDEQRHLRFLTNVQWRETVDHLEFSQVVELNHRLNRRSVLRTSGGVIGESGSNPAIEDSYLEVRFRRDIHKGFTFLDVAPSLHFPRDAGRDPRWALTLRLEMYFRRHIDRVSL
;
A
#
# COMPACT_ATOMS: atom_id res chain seq x y z
N MET A 1 -31.84 5.17 -15.93
CA MET A 1 -32.48 5.39 -14.60
C MET A 1 -31.93 4.49 -13.48
N LYS A 2 -31.27 3.34 -13.77
CA LYS A 2 -30.62 2.51 -12.73
C LYS A 2 -29.35 3.17 -12.14
N GLY A 3 -28.47 3.75 -12.96
CA GLY A 3 -27.23 4.40 -12.48
C GLY A 3 -27.42 5.60 -11.53
N LEU A 4 -28.51 6.36 -11.67
CA LEU A 4 -28.81 7.49 -10.77
C LEU A 4 -29.23 7.01 -9.37
N ARG A 5 -29.87 5.83 -9.27
CA ARG A 5 -30.25 5.23 -7.98
C ARG A 5 -29.02 4.66 -7.24
N THR A 6 -28.04 4.13 -7.99
CA THR A 6 -26.78 3.62 -7.43
C THR A 6 -25.88 4.75 -6.91
N LEU A 7 -25.76 5.86 -7.66
CA LEU A 7 -25.04 7.06 -7.21
C LEU A 7 -25.68 7.68 -5.94
N LEU A 8 -27.02 7.67 -5.86
CA LEU A 8 -27.73 8.12 -4.66
C LEU A 8 -27.44 7.22 -3.45
N ALA A 9 -27.40 5.89 -3.65
CA ALA A 9 -27.08 4.94 -2.58
C ALA A 9 -25.65 5.11 -2.03
N ILE A 10 -24.67 5.39 -2.89
CA ILE A 10 -23.30 5.70 -2.47
C ILE A 10 -23.25 7.01 -1.67
N SER A 11 -24.01 8.04 -2.09
CA SER A 11 -24.11 9.29 -1.34
C SER A 11 -24.83 9.14 0.02
N LEU A 12 -25.76 8.19 0.15
CA LEU A 12 -26.45 7.89 1.42
C LEU A 12 -25.57 7.06 2.36
N ALA A 13 -24.72 6.17 1.83
CA ALA A 13 -23.73 5.43 2.63
C ALA A 13 -22.64 6.37 3.21
N THR A 14 -22.17 7.35 2.42
CA THR A 14 -21.18 8.36 2.89
C THR A 14 -21.75 9.25 4.00
N LEU A 15 -23.05 9.59 3.94
CA LEU A 15 -23.75 10.34 5.00
C LEU A 15 -23.94 9.52 6.28
N GLY A 16 -24.22 8.21 6.19
CA GLY A 16 -24.38 7.33 7.35
C GLY A 16 -23.08 7.07 8.12
N LEU A 17 -21.97 6.90 7.40
CA LEU A 17 -20.62 6.75 7.96
C LEU A 17 -20.11 8.03 8.63
N ALA A 18 -20.46 9.21 8.09
CA ALA A 18 -20.10 10.50 8.68
C ALA A 18 -20.88 10.80 9.98
N ALA A 19 -22.13 10.35 10.10
CA ALA A 19 -23.00 10.66 11.23
C ALA A 19 -22.59 9.98 12.56
N HIS A 20 -21.82 8.90 12.52
CA HIS A 20 -21.36 8.16 13.71
C HIS A 20 -19.94 8.55 14.18
N ALA A 21 -19.36 9.61 13.60
CA ALA A 21 -17.95 9.96 13.78
C ALA A 21 -17.61 10.72 15.08
N ASN A 22 -18.58 10.99 15.97
CA ASN A 22 -18.35 11.75 17.20
C ASN A 22 -18.85 11.04 18.49
N PRO A 23 -18.15 10.02 19.00
CA PRO A 23 -18.15 9.72 20.42
C PRO A 23 -17.08 10.57 21.16
N PRO A 24 -17.31 10.94 22.44
CA PRO A 24 -16.38 11.75 23.22
C PRO A 24 -15.03 11.04 23.49
N GLU A 25 -13.94 11.81 23.39
CA GLU A 25 -12.52 11.43 23.54
C GLU A 25 -12.13 10.91 24.94
N VAL A 26 -12.44 9.66 25.27
CA VAL A 26 -11.81 9.00 26.44
C VAL A 26 -11.22 7.62 26.10
N ASP A 27 -11.69 6.96 25.04
CA ASP A 27 -11.22 5.64 24.63
C ASP A 27 -10.71 5.64 23.18
N ASP A 28 -9.40 5.41 23.01
CA ASP A 28 -8.72 5.27 21.72
C ASP A 28 -8.92 3.85 21.12
N SER A 29 -9.98 3.15 21.53
CA SER A 29 -10.36 1.80 21.10
C SER A 29 -11.84 1.73 20.73
N ASP A 30 -12.15 1.11 19.59
CA ASP A 30 -13.52 0.68 19.24
C ASP A 30 -13.73 -0.82 19.52
N LEU A 31 -12.69 -1.49 20.02
CA LEU A 31 -12.71 -2.93 20.26
C LEU A 31 -13.42 -3.27 21.56
N PRO A 32 -14.13 -4.40 21.63
CA PRO A 32 -14.70 -4.88 22.87
C PRO A 32 -13.61 -5.23 23.88
N ALA A 33 -13.92 -5.09 25.18
CA ALA A 33 -12.94 -5.26 26.28
C ALA A 33 -12.20 -6.61 26.26
N TRP A 34 -12.85 -7.68 25.79
CA TRP A 34 -12.20 -8.99 25.66
C TRP A 34 -11.08 -8.98 24.61
N ALA A 35 -11.28 -8.25 23.50
CA ALA A 35 -10.33 -8.17 22.40
C ALA A 35 -9.16 -7.28 22.79
N GLU A 36 -9.42 -6.13 23.42
CA GLU A 36 -8.37 -5.26 23.95
C GLU A 36 -7.45 -6.01 24.93
N LYS A 37 -8.02 -6.81 25.83
CA LYS A 37 -7.27 -7.60 26.81
C LYS A 37 -6.31 -8.61 26.17
N GLN A 38 -6.60 -9.07 24.96
CA GLN A 38 -5.76 -10.02 24.22
C GLN A 38 -4.79 -9.31 23.26
N LEU A 39 -5.26 -8.29 22.55
CA LEU A 39 -4.52 -7.59 21.50
C LEU A 39 -3.40 -6.72 22.04
N GLY A 40 -3.60 -6.04 23.17
CA GLY A 40 -2.55 -5.23 23.80
C GLY A 40 -1.30 -6.05 24.13
N PRO A 41 -1.42 -7.16 24.90
CA PRO A 41 -0.29 -8.05 25.19
C PRO A 41 0.32 -8.72 23.97
N PHE A 42 -0.50 -9.11 22.98
CA PHE A 42 -0.03 -9.69 21.73
C PHE A 42 0.82 -8.68 20.94
N HIS A 43 0.30 -7.47 20.72
CA HIS A 43 1.03 -6.38 20.07
C HIS A 43 2.34 -6.07 20.80
N ALA A 44 2.31 -5.90 22.12
CA ALA A 44 3.52 -5.64 22.90
C ALA A 44 4.56 -6.77 22.82
N ARG A 45 4.13 -8.03 22.66
CA ARG A 45 5.04 -9.17 22.47
C ARG A 45 5.69 -9.14 21.10
N VAL A 46 4.90 -8.97 20.04
CA VAL A 46 5.38 -8.98 18.65
C VAL A 46 6.25 -7.75 18.36
N SER A 47 5.84 -6.55 18.81
CA SER A 47 6.63 -5.32 18.64
C SER A 47 7.99 -5.42 19.34
N ARG A 48 8.05 -6.02 20.55
CA ARG A 48 9.34 -6.32 21.22
C ARG A 48 10.17 -7.35 20.45
N TRP A 49 9.52 -8.34 19.84
CA TRP A 49 10.22 -9.31 19.00
C TRP A 49 10.84 -8.62 17.77
N VAL A 50 10.06 -7.83 17.01
CA VAL A 50 10.54 -7.03 15.86
C VAL A 50 11.75 -6.19 16.26
N GLU A 51 11.63 -5.45 17.36
CA GLU A 51 12.69 -4.59 17.87
C GLU A 51 13.94 -5.39 18.28
N SER A 52 13.76 -6.49 19.02
CA SER A 52 14.87 -7.34 19.47
C SER A 52 15.59 -8.03 18.32
N THR A 53 14.87 -8.38 17.25
CA THR A 53 15.42 -8.97 16.03
C THR A 53 16.19 -7.92 15.25
N SER A 54 15.63 -6.71 15.10
CA SER A 54 16.33 -5.56 14.50
C SER A 54 17.65 -5.30 15.19
N ARG A 55 17.63 -5.17 16.53
CA ARG A 55 18.84 -4.91 17.32
C ARG A 55 19.87 -6.04 17.26
N ARG A 56 19.42 -7.31 17.24
CA ARG A 56 20.32 -8.46 17.15
C ARG A 56 21.01 -8.58 15.80
N ILE A 57 20.28 -8.33 14.71
CA ILE A 57 20.82 -8.39 13.36
C ILE A 57 21.73 -7.17 13.10
N ASP A 58 21.31 -5.98 13.51
CA ASP A 58 22.12 -4.77 13.42
C ASP A 58 23.44 -4.91 14.22
N GLY A 59 23.37 -5.43 15.45
CA GLY A 59 24.57 -5.71 16.25
C GLY A 59 25.45 -6.86 15.74
N PHE A 60 24.95 -7.74 14.88
CA PHE A 60 25.75 -8.80 14.24
C PHE A 60 26.55 -8.27 13.03
N PHE A 61 26.00 -7.28 12.32
CA PHE A 61 26.62 -6.70 11.11
C PHE A 61 27.23 -5.29 11.33
N GLY A 62 27.03 -4.67 12.49
CA GLY A 62 27.48 -3.32 12.83
C GLY A 62 28.86 -3.27 13.51
N THR A 63 29.51 -2.11 13.43
CA THR A 63 30.75 -1.78 14.17
C THR A 63 30.42 -1.08 15.50
N THR A 64 31.35 -1.14 16.47
CA THR A 64 31.16 -1.10 17.94
C THR A 64 30.49 0.13 18.60
N ASP A 65 29.87 1.05 17.88
CA ASP A 65 29.19 2.23 18.46
C ASP A 65 27.72 2.34 18.02
N ALA A 66 26.91 1.33 18.36
CA ALA A 66 25.48 1.25 18.01
C ALA A 66 24.56 1.56 19.21
N LEU A 67 24.62 2.78 19.74
CA LEU A 67 23.73 3.24 20.83
C LEU A 67 23.13 4.60 20.48
N SER A 68 22.01 4.62 19.74
CA SER A 68 20.93 5.65 19.78
C SER A 68 20.18 5.90 18.46
N VAL A 69 20.37 5.12 17.40
CA VAL A 69 19.65 5.37 16.13
C VAL A 69 18.25 4.73 16.16
N ASP A 70 17.21 5.54 15.95
CA ASP A 70 15.84 5.07 15.76
C ASP A 70 15.76 4.15 14.54
N THR A 71 15.16 2.98 14.73
CA THR A 71 14.97 1.99 13.67
C THR A 71 13.55 2.06 13.16
N ASP A 72 13.43 2.28 11.85
CA ASP A 72 12.17 2.31 11.10
C ASP A 72 11.61 0.90 10.82
N SER A 73 12.10 -0.10 11.57
CA SER A 73 11.72 -1.51 11.46
C SER A 73 10.27 -1.73 11.89
N TYR A 74 9.52 -2.49 11.09
CA TYR A 74 8.12 -2.81 11.38
C TYR A 74 7.73 -4.19 10.84
N LEU A 75 6.72 -4.78 11.48
CA LEU A 75 5.91 -5.85 10.91
C LEU A 75 4.52 -5.29 10.62
N ARG A 76 4.00 -5.54 9.42
CA ARG A 76 2.62 -5.25 9.02
C ARG A 76 1.94 -6.58 8.73
N LEU A 77 0.83 -6.84 9.38
CA LEU A 77 -0.05 -7.96 9.07
C LEU A 77 -1.35 -7.41 8.51
N SER A 78 -1.86 -8.03 7.46
CA SER A 78 -3.11 -7.62 6.81
C SER A 78 -3.96 -8.84 6.51
N GLN A 79 -5.27 -8.69 6.65
CA GLN A 79 -6.26 -9.65 6.20
C GLN A 79 -7.27 -8.88 5.34
N GLU A 80 -7.38 -9.26 4.09
CA GLU A 80 -8.30 -8.69 3.10
C GLU A 80 -9.40 -9.72 2.78
N TRP A 81 -10.59 -9.24 2.51
CA TRP A 81 -11.75 -10.02 2.10
C TRP A 81 -12.46 -9.27 0.98
N ASP A 82 -12.68 -9.95 -0.14
CA ASP A 82 -13.21 -9.36 -1.35
C ASP A 82 -14.48 -10.07 -1.81
N TRP A 83 -15.54 -9.27 -1.98
CA TRP A 83 -16.79 -9.71 -2.57
C TRP A 83 -17.00 -8.97 -3.88
N ARG A 84 -17.01 -9.69 -5.00
CA ARG A 84 -17.18 -9.14 -6.34
C ARG A 84 -18.38 -9.78 -7.03
N GLU A 85 -19.16 -9.00 -7.76
CA GLU A 85 -20.30 -9.52 -8.50
C GLU A 85 -19.85 -10.45 -9.64
N GLY A 86 -20.24 -11.73 -9.58
CA GLY A 86 -19.92 -12.71 -10.63
C GLY A 86 -18.61 -13.47 -10.42
N GLU A 87 -17.88 -13.16 -9.34
CA GLU A 87 -16.66 -13.84 -8.94
C GLU A 87 -16.85 -14.55 -7.58
N PRO A 88 -16.08 -15.62 -7.30
CA PRO A 88 -16.08 -16.24 -5.99
C PRO A 88 -15.55 -15.27 -4.92
N PHE A 89 -15.97 -15.49 -3.67
CA PHE A 89 -15.41 -14.78 -2.53
C PHE A 89 -13.92 -15.07 -2.40
N ASP A 90 -13.12 -14.03 -2.22
CA ASP A 90 -11.68 -14.14 -2.08
C ASP A 90 -11.20 -13.61 -0.71
N GLN A 91 -10.12 -14.20 -0.21
CA GLN A 91 -9.56 -13.89 1.10
C GLN A 91 -8.04 -13.95 1.06
N ASP A 92 -7.40 -12.81 1.33
CA ASP A 92 -5.96 -12.67 1.29
C ASP A 92 -5.35 -12.35 2.65
N LEU A 93 -4.38 -13.16 3.06
CA LEU A 93 -3.53 -12.92 4.22
C LEU A 93 -2.22 -12.33 3.76
N GLY A 94 -1.74 -11.28 4.44
CA GLY A 94 -0.45 -10.69 4.12
C GLY A 94 0.42 -10.28 5.28
N ALA A 95 1.73 -10.32 5.01
CA ALA A 95 2.77 -10.03 5.98
C ALA A 95 3.94 -9.29 5.32
N ARG A 96 4.25 -8.09 5.81
CA ARG A 96 5.47 -7.36 5.44
C ARG A 96 6.32 -7.09 6.66
N PHE A 97 7.55 -7.55 6.63
CA PHE A 97 8.56 -7.31 7.64
C PHE A 97 9.70 -6.50 7.04
N ARG A 98 9.87 -5.28 7.54
CA ARG A 98 10.98 -4.39 7.15
C ARG A 98 11.95 -4.28 8.32
N LEU A 99 13.22 -4.51 8.04
CA LEU A 99 14.31 -4.34 9.00
C LEU A 99 15.30 -3.31 8.47
N ASP A 100 15.35 -2.15 9.12
CA ASP A 100 16.35 -1.13 8.86
C ASP A 100 17.60 -1.43 9.68
N LEU A 101 18.76 -1.54 9.03
CA LEU A 101 20.06 -1.82 9.67
C LEU A 101 20.98 -0.59 9.56
N PRO A 102 20.74 0.46 10.35
CA PRO A 102 21.38 1.76 10.17
C PRO A 102 22.89 1.76 10.47
N THR A 103 23.42 0.76 11.19
CA THR A 103 24.84 0.75 11.63
C THR A 103 25.77 -0.05 10.71
N THR A 104 25.22 -0.65 9.65
CA THR A 104 26.03 -1.29 8.61
C THR A 104 26.78 -0.25 7.78
N GLU A 105 28.04 -0.51 7.40
CA GLU A 105 28.90 0.41 6.64
C GLU A 105 28.26 0.90 5.32
N GLU A 106 27.33 0.13 4.74
CA GLU A 106 26.61 0.45 3.51
C GLU A 106 25.12 0.78 3.69
N ARG A 107 24.65 1.00 4.93
CA ARG A 107 23.23 1.25 5.27
C ARG A 107 22.29 0.28 4.56
N LEU A 108 22.48 -1.00 4.85
CA LEU A 108 21.69 -2.08 4.29
C LEU A 108 20.29 -2.12 4.93
N ARG A 109 19.31 -2.55 4.13
CA ARG A 109 17.95 -2.83 4.60
C ARG A 109 17.57 -4.23 4.20
N LEU A 110 17.21 -5.06 5.18
CA LEU A 110 16.62 -6.36 4.93
C LEU A 110 15.10 -6.18 4.78
N ILE A 111 14.56 -6.64 3.67
CA ILE A 111 13.12 -6.68 3.41
C ILE A 111 12.70 -8.12 3.30
N ILE A 112 11.70 -8.48 4.09
CA ILE A 112 10.98 -9.75 3.96
C ILE A 112 9.52 -9.37 3.70
N GLU A 113 9.06 -9.52 2.46
CA GLU A 113 7.68 -9.22 2.09
C GLU A 113 7.04 -10.46 1.49
N SER A 114 5.81 -10.76 1.90
CA SER A 114 4.99 -11.64 1.09
C SER A 114 4.70 -10.94 -0.24
N GLU A 115 4.61 -11.71 -1.31
CA GLU A 115 4.20 -11.39 -2.67
C GLU A 115 4.45 -9.93 -3.13
N PRO A 116 5.61 -9.65 -3.75
CA PRO A 116 5.93 -8.29 -4.18
C PRO A 116 5.05 -7.83 -5.35
N ASP A 117 4.89 -6.51 -5.47
CA ASP A 117 4.05 -5.86 -6.49
C ASP A 117 4.34 -6.31 -7.93
N GLU A 118 5.55 -6.75 -8.25
CA GLU A 118 5.90 -7.15 -9.62
C GLU A 118 5.37 -8.54 -9.98
N THR A 119 5.14 -9.39 -8.98
CA THR A 119 4.77 -10.81 -9.17
C THR A 119 3.25 -11.05 -9.19
N ARG A 120 2.46 -10.07 -8.79
CA ARG A 120 0.99 -10.12 -8.63
C ARG A 120 0.11 -10.02 -9.89
N GLY A 121 0.63 -10.31 -11.09
CA GLY A 121 -0.17 -10.13 -12.32
C GLY A 121 -0.15 -8.74 -13.01
N THR A 122 -1.24 -8.38 -13.68
CA THR A 122 -1.44 -7.13 -14.43
C THR A 122 -2.03 -6.03 -13.53
N LEU A 123 -2.07 -4.79 -14.00
CA LEU A 123 -2.77 -3.68 -13.33
C LEU A 123 -4.28 -3.94 -13.29
N SER A 124 -4.83 -4.60 -14.31
CA SER A 124 -6.22 -5.04 -14.39
C SER A 124 -6.54 -6.14 -13.37
N GLU A 125 -5.55 -6.95 -12.97
CA GLU A 125 -5.71 -7.93 -11.88
C GLU A 125 -5.53 -7.29 -10.48
N ARG A 126 -4.99 -6.07 -10.41
CA ARG A 126 -4.60 -5.37 -9.15
C ARG A 126 -5.42 -4.12 -8.86
N GLU A 127 -6.69 -4.13 -9.25
CA GLU A 127 -7.57 -2.95 -9.26
C GLU A 127 -7.69 -2.30 -7.86
N SER A 128 -7.83 -3.11 -6.81
CA SER A 128 -7.93 -2.69 -5.39
C SER A 128 -6.66 -2.02 -4.84
N ALA A 129 -5.53 -2.20 -5.55
CA ALA A 129 -4.17 -1.83 -5.16
C ALA A 129 -3.59 -0.62 -5.91
N LEU A 130 -4.30 -0.04 -6.88
CA LEU A 130 -3.76 1.06 -7.70
C LEU A 130 -3.46 2.32 -6.87
N SER A 131 -4.22 2.50 -5.80
CA SER A 131 -4.17 3.65 -4.89
C SER A 131 -3.35 3.42 -3.63
N ASP A 132 -3.27 2.17 -3.16
CA ASP A 132 -2.73 1.78 -1.85
C ASP A 132 -1.54 0.83 -1.94
N ASP A 133 -0.97 0.52 -0.78
CA ASP A 133 -0.02 -0.57 -0.60
C ASP A 133 -0.82 -1.81 -0.14
N PRO A 134 -1.19 -2.72 -1.06
CA PRO A 134 -2.18 -3.77 -0.82
C PRO A 134 -1.74 -4.83 0.21
N ALA A 135 -2.69 -5.66 0.66
CA ALA A 135 -2.41 -6.85 1.46
C ALA A 135 -1.70 -7.90 0.58
N ASN A 136 -0.47 -8.27 0.91
CA ASN A 136 0.35 -9.18 0.11
C ASN A 136 0.06 -10.64 0.41
N SER A 137 -0.54 -11.41 -0.51
CA SER A 137 -0.89 -12.81 -0.27
C SER A 137 0.33 -13.61 0.21
N LEU A 138 0.15 -14.53 1.15
CA LEU A 138 1.25 -15.36 1.69
C LEU A 138 1.81 -16.38 0.67
N GLY A 139 1.30 -16.40 -0.57
CA GLY A 139 1.65 -17.38 -1.60
C GLY A 139 3.13 -17.42 -1.95
N ASP A 140 3.78 -16.25 -2.04
CA ASP A 140 5.21 -16.14 -2.33
C ASP A 140 5.91 -15.31 -1.25
N LEU A 141 7.04 -15.76 -0.71
CA LEU A 141 7.82 -15.02 0.30
C LEU A 141 9.11 -14.49 -0.34
N LEU A 142 9.29 -13.17 -0.39
CA LEU A 142 10.50 -12.55 -0.89
C LEU A 142 11.40 -12.12 0.26
N VAL A 143 12.68 -12.52 0.20
CA VAL A 143 13.72 -12.09 1.13
C VAL A 143 14.80 -11.38 0.33
N GLY A 144 15.09 -10.12 0.67
CA GLY A 144 16.09 -9.34 -0.05
C GLY A 144 16.82 -8.30 0.77
N LEU A 145 18.01 -7.96 0.29
CA LEU A 145 18.87 -6.93 0.84
C LEU A 145 18.92 -5.75 -0.12
N ASN A 146 18.64 -4.57 0.41
CA ASN A 146 18.69 -3.32 -0.34
C ASN A 146 19.83 -2.46 0.18
N ARG A 147 20.65 -1.95 -0.74
CA ARG A 147 21.57 -0.85 -0.47
C ARG A 147 20.81 0.47 -0.63
N LEU A 148 20.80 1.27 0.44
CA LEU A 148 20.08 2.54 0.46
C LEU A 148 20.93 3.65 -0.18
N GLY A 149 20.28 4.50 -0.97
CA GLY A 149 20.91 5.74 -1.43
C GLY A 149 20.89 6.80 -0.32
N ASP A 150 22.00 7.49 -0.11
CA ASP A 150 22.15 8.53 0.92
C ASP A 150 21.54 9.89 0.56
N LYS A 151 20.84 9.97 -0.58
CA LYS A 151 20.38 11.25 -1.11
C LYS A 151 18.93 11.52 -0.75
N ASP A 152 18.68 12.72 -0.23
CA ASP A 152 17.34 13.25 0.02
C ASP A 152 16.56 13.32 -1.30
N LYS A 153 15.44 12.60 -1.37
CA LYS A 153 14.57 12.53 -2.56
C LYS A 153 13.99 13.89 -2.97
N THR A 154 13.95 14.87 -2.05
CA THR A 154 13.50 16.25 -2.32
C THR A 154 14.56 17.07 -3.06
N ARG A 155 15.84 16.71 -2.94
CA ARG A 155 16.97 17.42 -3.61
C ARG A 155 17.62 16.65 -4.74
N HIS A 156 17.69 15.33 -4.66
CA HIS A 156 18.26 14.47 -5.69
C HIS A 156 17.41 13.22 -5.92
N TRP A 157 17.76 12.45 -6.94
CA TRP A 157 17.24 11.09 -7.08
C TRP A 157 17.78 10.21 -5.96
N ASN A 158 16.87 9.52 -5.26
CA ASN A 158 17.21 8.49 -4.30
C ASN A 158 17.09 7.12 -5.00
N THR A 159 18.24 6.53 -5.29
CA THR A 159 18.35 5.25 -5.99
C THR A 159 18.73 4.15 -5.01
N ARG A 160 17.99 3.05 -5.05
CA ARG A 160 18.18 1.85 -4.24
C ARG A 160 18.38 0.65 -5.14
N VAL A 161 19.37 -0.17 -4.84
CA VAL A 161 19.64 -1.43 -5.53
C VAL A 161 19.42 -2.55 -4.54
N GLY A 162 18.60 -3.51 -4.92
CA GLY A 162 18.21 -4.66 -4.13
C GLY A 162 18.47 -5.96 -4.87
N ALA A 163 18.83 -6.99 -4.12
CA ALA A 163 18.91 -8.35 -4.61
C ALA A 163 18.42 -9.32 -3.54
N GLY A 164 17.89 -10.46 -3.97
CA GLY A 164 17.35 -11.44 -3.04
C GLY A 164 16.81 -12.68 -3.72
N ILE A 165 15.99 -13.43 -2.98
CA ILE A 165 15.40 -14.69 -3.41
C ILE A 165 13.93 -14.70 -3.05
N LYS A 166 13.10 -15.07 -4.02
CA LYS A 166 11.70 -15.45 -3.83
C LYS A 166 11.67 -16.94 -3.45
N LEU A 167 11.18 -17.22 -2.24
CA LEU A 167 11.17 -18.53 -1.58
C LEU A 167 9.99 -19.37 -2.08
N ARG A 168 10.02 -19.66 -3.38
CA ARG A 168 9.20 -20.69 -4.04
C ARG A 168 10.15 -21.78 -4.53
N LEU A 169 9.68 -23.01 -4.76
CA LEU A 169 10.51 -24.06 -5.36
C LEU A 169 10.16 -24.18 -6.85
N PRO A 170 11.13 -24.08 -7.78
CA PRO A 170 12.56 -23.79 -7.56
C PRO A 170 12.81 -22.36 -7.08
N LEU A 171 13.90 -22.14 -6.32
CA LEU A 171 14.24 -20.81 -5.79
C LEU A 171 14.43 -19.80 -6.93
N GLU A 172 13.78 -18.65 -6.83
CA GLU A 172 13.79 -17.62 -7.87
C GLU A 172 14.61 -16.41 -7.39
N PRO A 173 15.89 -16.28 -7.77
CA PRO A 173 16.67 -15.09 -7.47
C PRO A 173 16.10 -13.88 -8.23
N TYR A 174 16.28 -12.70 -7.63
CA TYR A 174 15.85 -11.45 -8.23
C TYR A 174 16.85 -10.31 -7.99
N VAL A 175 16.80 -9.33 -8.88
CA VAL A 175 17.45 -8.02 -8.71
C VAL A 175 16.44 -6.92 -8.99
N ARG A 176 16.52 -5.82 -8.22
CA ARG A 176 15.60 -4.69 -8.28
C ARG A 176 16.37 -3.38 -8.17
N LEU A 177 16.09 -2.45 -9.07
CA LEU A 177 16.52 -1.07 -9.02
C LEU A 177 15.29 -0.20 -8.78
N THR A 178 15.31 0.63 -7.74
CA THR A 178 14.24 1.60 -7.44
C THR A 178 14.83 2.99 -7.41
N SER A 179 14.27 3.92 -8.18
CA SER A 179 14.71 5.32 -8.25
C SER A 179 13.54 6.25 -7.97
N GLN A 180 13.66 7.04 -6.91
CA GLN A 180 12.61 7.93 -6.43
C GLN A 180 13.03 9.40 -6.47
N ARG A 181 12.07 10.28 -6.75
CA ARG A 181 12.24 11.73 -6.70
C ARG A 181 10.96 12.41 -6.28
N LEU A 182 11.09 13.41 -5.41
CA LEU A 182 9.99 14.27 -5.00
C LEU A 182 10.32 15.71 -5.43
N TRP A 183 9.47 16.30 -6.26
CA TRP A 183 9.56 17.70 -6.65
C TRP A 183 8.42 18.49 -6.02
N THR A 184 8.73 19.69 -5.52
CA THR A 184 7.74 20.73 -5.25
C THR A 184 7.67 21.63 -6.47
N LEU A 185 6.53 21.68 -7.17
CA LEU A 185 6.43 22.43 -8.43
C LEU A 185 6.25 23.92 -8.15
N GLN A 186 7.13 24.75 -8.71
CA GLN A 186 7.01 26.23 -8.72
C GLN A 186 6.78 26.85 -7.34
N GLU A 187 7.32 26.27 -6.26
CA GLU A 187 7.05 26.67 -4.86
C GLU A 187 5.55 26.68 -4.47
N GLY A 188 4.69 26.08 -5.31
CA GLY A 188 3.26 25.97 -5.09
C GLY A 188 2.89 24.76 -4.23
N PRO A 189 1.59 24.52 -4.02
CA PRO A 189 1.10 23.42 -3.19
C PRO A 189 1.23 22.05 -3.89
N TRP A 190 1.69 22.00 -5.14
CA TRP A 190 1.79 20.77 -5.91
C TRP A 190 3.09 20.04 -5.62
N GLN A 191 2.96 18.76 -5.30
CA GLN A 191 4.07 17.84 -5.10
C GLN A 191 3.97 16.71 -6.11
N LEU A 192 5.03 16.49 -6.88
CA LEU A 192 5.14 15.35 -7.79
C LEU A 192 6.11 14.34 -7.19
N HIS A 193 5.61 13.15 -6.91
CA HIS A 193 6.44 12.02 -6.52
C HIS A 193 6.56 11.07 -7.71
N SER A 194 7.78 10.80 -8.16
CA SER A 194 8.08 9.77 -9.16
C SER A 194 8.78 8.60 -8.49
N ASP A 195 8.21 7.41 -8.69
CA ASP A 195 8.77 6.12 -8.29
C ASP A 195 8.98 5.28 -9.54
N ASN A 196 10.23 4.95 -9.84
CA ASN A 196 10.59 4.14 -11.00
C ASN A 196 11.25 2.88 -10.49
N ARG A 197 10.81 1.73 -11.02
CA ARG A 197 11.28 0.43 -10.60
C ARG A 197 11.57 -0.43 -11.82
N LEU A 198 12.78 -0.97 -11.86
CA LEU A 198 13.20 -1.97 -12.82
C LEU A 198 13.58 -3.21 -12.04
N SER A 199 13.13 -4.38 -12.46
CA SER A 199 13.50 -5.64 -11.83
C SER A 199 13.62 -6.76 -12.83
N TRP A 200 14.35 -7.78 -12.41
CA TRP A 200 14.46 -9.05 -13.10
C TRP A 200 14.28 -10.16 -12.07
N PHE A 201 13.42 -11.11 -12.40
CA PHE A 201 13.18 -12.33 -11.63
C PHE A 201 13.48 -13.53 -12.52
N ASN A 202 14.15 -14.56 -12.00
CA ASN A 202 14.51 -15.74 -12.79
C ASN A 202 13.29 -16.49 -13.36
N GLY A 203 12.12 -16.41 -12.70
CA GLY A 203 10.87 -17.02 -13.16
C GLY A 203 9.97 -16.08 -13.98
N ASP A 204 9.95 -14.78 -13.65
CA ASP A 204 8.97 -13.82 -14.17
C ASP A 204 9.53 -12.84 -15.24
N GLY A 205 10.85 -12.89 -15.50
CA GLY A 205 11.54 -12.07 -16.49
C GLY A 205 11.78 -10.63 -16.04
N TYR A 206 11.98 -9.74 -17.01
CA TYR A 206 12.12 -8.30 -16.77
C TYR A 206 10.78 -7.62 -16.51
N SER A 207 10.77 -6.66 -15.61
CA SER A 207 9.63 -5.77 -15.38
C SER A 207 10.09 -4.34 -15.18
N ALA A 208 9.34 -3.40 -15.76
CA ALA A 208 9.54 -1.97 -15.57
C ALA A 208 8.23 -1.34 -15.08
N ARG A 209 8.32 -0.47 -14.07
CA ARG A 209 7.17 0.27 -13.55
C ARG A 209 7.56 1.70 -13.26
N THR A 210 6.70 2.63 -13.65
CA THR A 210 6.81 4.05 -13.31
C THR A 210 5.49 4.52 -12.74
N ARG A 211 5.53 5.05 -11.52
CA ARG A 211 4.40 5.72 -10.87
C ARG A 211 4.71 7.20 -10.70
N TRP A 212 3.77 8.03 -11.14
CA TRP A 212 3.72 9.45 -10.85
C TRP A 212 2.54 9.74 -9.96
N ASP A 213 2.77 10.43 -8.85
CA ASP A 213 1.75 10.86 -7.90
C ASP A 213 1.86 12.37 -7.76
N LEU A 214 0.91 13.07 -8.37
CA LEU A 214 0.79 14.51 -8.31
C LEU A 214 -0.25 14.87 -7.24
N GLY A 215 0.25 15.25 -6.07
CA GLY A 215 -0.56 15.60 -4.90
C GLY A 215 -0.68 17.11 -4.69
N ARG A 216 -1.79 17.54 -4.11
CA ARG A 216 -2.02 18.91 -3.64
C ARG A 216 -2.90 18.92 -2.39
N PRO A 217 -2.46 19.55 -1.28
CA PRO A 217 -3.35 19.86 -0.17
C PRO A 217 -4.35 20.94 -0.61
N LEU A 218 -5.63 20.65 -0.42
CA LEU A 218 -6.71 21.61 -0.63
C LEU A 218 -6.94 22.44 0.64
N ASP A 219 -6.80 21.81 1.81
CA ASP A 219 -6.80 22.41 3.14
C ASP A 219 -6.18 21.45 4.18
N GLU A 220 -6.39 21.69 5.47
CA GLU A 220 -5.86 20.89 6.59
C GLU A 220 -6.42 19.46 6.71
N GLN A 221 -7.52 19.17 6.02
CA GLN A 221 -8.22 17.88 6.09
C GLN A 221 -8.34 17.20 4.72
N ARG A 222 -8.20 17.94 3.62
CA ARG A 222 -8.42 17.45 2.26
C ARG A 222 -7.15 17.47 1.41
N HIS A 223 -6.84 16.33 0.80
CA HIS A 223 -5.70 16.15 -0.09
C HIS A 223 -6.13 15.51 -1.41
N LEU A 224 -5.90 16.22 -2.52
CA LEU A 224 -6.21 15.77 -3.88
C LEU A 224 -4.97 15.13 -4.49
N ARG A 225 -5.13 13.99 -5.17
CA ARG A 225 -4.04 13.29 -5.85
C ARG A 225 -4.45 12.86 -7.26
N PHE A 226 -3.50 12.90 -8.16
CA PHE A 226 -3.58 12.31 -9.49
C PHE A 226 -2.46 11.28 -9.61
N LEU A 227 -2.83 10.02 -9.78
CA LEU A 227 -1.90 8.92 -9.86
C LEU A 227 -1.89 8.40 -11.28
N THR A 228 -0.70 8.37 -11.88
CA THR A 228 -0.45 7.71 -13.16
C THR A 228 0.49 6.56 -12.88
N ASN A 229 0.15 5.38 -13.34
CA ASN A 229 1.00 4.20 -13.21
C ASN A 229 1.15 3.57 -14.58
N VAL A 230 2.39 3.27 -14.96
CA VAL A 230 2.75 2.62 -16.21
C VAL A 230 3.59 1.41 -15.86
N GLN A 231 3.23 0.26 -16.40
CA GLN A 231 3.89 -1.02 -16.13
C GLN A 231 4.17 -1.74 -17.45
N TRP A 232 5.32 -2.39 -17.54
CA TRP A 232 5.64 -3.34 -18.59
C TRP A 232 6.26 -4.58 -17.98
N ARG A 233 5.88 -5.75 -18.50
CA ARG A 233 6.40 -7.05 -18.06
C ARG A 233 6.72 -7.90 -19.28
N GLU A 234 7.89 -8.51 -19.29
CA GLU A 234 8.35 -9.39 -20.37
C GLU A 234 7.40 -10.58 -20.58
N THR A 235 6.85 -11.14 -19.50
CA THR A 235 5.95 -12.30 -19.54
C THR A 235 4.56 -12.01 -20.14
N VAL A 236 4.16 -10.75 -20.14
CA VAL A 236 2.85 -10.28 -20.61
C VAL A 236 2.96 -9.61 -22.00
N ASP A 237 4.14 -9.05 -22.30
CA ASP A 237 4.56 -8.46 -23.58
C ASP A 237 3.67 -7.30 -24.09
N HIS A 238 3.02 -6.58 -23.17
CA HIS A 238 2.39 -5.30 -23.47
C HIS A 238 2.60 -4.30 -22.33
N LEU A 239 2.49 -3.01 -22.68
CA LEU A 239 2.53 -1.92 -21.71
C LEU A 239 1.13 -1.75 -21.12
N GLU A 240 1.04 -1.65 -19.82
CA GLU A 240 -0.17 -1.43 -19.06
C GLU A 240 -0.12 -0.03 -18.46
N PHE A 241 -1.27 0.63 -18.34
CA PHE A 241 -1.36 1.92 -17.69
C PHE A 241 -2.61 2.03 -16.84
N SER A 242 -2.55 2.89 -15.83
CA SER A 242 -3.73 3.34 -15.10
C SER A 242 -3.62 4.82 -14.76
N GLN A 243 -4.77 5.46 -14.70
CA GLN A 243 -4.92 6.84 -14.29
C GLN A 243 -6.01 6.90 -13.23
N VAL A 244 -5.65 7.39 -12.03
CA VAL A 244 -6.57 7.49 -10.89
C VAL A 244 -6.59 8.92 -10.38
N VAL A 245 -7.77 9.39 -10.00
CA VAL A 245 -7.97 10.63 -9.27
C VAL A 245 -8.50 10.28 -7.89
N GLU A 246 -7.91 10.86 -6.85
CA GLU A 246 -8.29 10.59 -5.46
C GLU A 246 -8.49 11.88 -4.68
N LEU A 247 -9.54 11.91 -3.88
CA LEU A 247 -9.74 12.91 -2.84
C LEU A 247 -9.69 12.21 -1.48
N ASN A 248 -8.64 12.49 -0.71
CA ASN A 248 -8.51 12.04 0.67
C ASN A 248 -9.07 13.11 1.59
N HIS A 249 -9.96 12.72 2.51
CA HIS A 249 -10.60 13.59 3.47
C HIS A 249 -10.43 13.00 4.89
N ARG A 250 -9.66 13.67 5.72
CA ARG A 250 -9.50 13.32 7.14
C ARG A 250 -10.72 13.82 7.92
N LEU A 251 -11.61 12.90 8.29
CA LEU A 251 -12.84 13.19 9.04
C LEU A 251 -12.53 13.54 10.50
N ASN A 252 -11.60 12.81 11.12
CA ASN A 252 -11.11 13.05 12.46
C ASN A 252 -9.72 12.41 12.64
N ARG A 253 -9.19 12.38 13.87
CA ARG A 253 -7.85 11.84 14.18
C ARG A 253 -7.71 10.34 13.95
N ARG A 254 -8.83 9.61 13.84
CA ARG A 254 -8.92 8.14 13.75
C ARG A 254 -9.62 7.68 12.47
N SER A 255 -10.05 8.57 11.58
CA SER A 255 -10.86 8.18 10.43
C SER A 255 -10.57 9.04 9.20
N VAL A 256 -10.39 8.37 8.06
CA VAL A 256 -10.11 8.96 6.76
C VAL A 256 -11.09 8.36 5.74
N LEU A 257 -11.65 9.23 4.92
CA LEU A 257 -12.47 8.86 3.77
C LEU A 257 -11.69 9.18 2.50
N ARG A 258 -11.50 8.19 1.64
CA ARG A 258 -10.97 8.36 0.30
C ARG A 258 -12.08 8.14 -0.72
N THR A 259 -12.20 9.05 -1.67
CA THR A 259 -13.04 8.88 -2.85
C THR A 259 -12.12 8.82 -4.06
N SER A 260 -12.20 7.75 -4.84
CA SER A 260 -11.31 7.47 -5.96
C SER A 260 -12.11 7.13 -7.21
N GLY A 261 -11.58 7.53 -8.36
CA GLY A 261 -12.07 7.11 -9.67
C GLY A 261 -10.89 6.86 -10.58
N GLY A 262 -10.90 5.74 -11.28
CA GLY A 262 -9.76 5.31 -12.07
C GLY A 262 -10.13 4.62 -13.36
N VAL A 263 -9.18 4.61 -14.29
CA VAL A 263 -9.24 3.81 -15.52
C VAL A 263 -7.97 2.98 -15.63
N ILE A 264 -8.11 1.77 -16.14
CA ILE A 264 -7.05 0.79 -16.35
C ILE A 264 -7.09 0.37 -17.81
N GLY A 265 -5.93 0.26 -18.43
CA GLY A 265 -5.84 -0.14 -19.81
C GLY A 265 -4.49 -0.72 -20.19
N GLU A 266 -4.46 -1.28 -21.38
CA GLU A 266 -3.29 -1.90 -22.01
C GLU A 266 -3.00 -1.18 -23.33
N SER A 267 -1.72 -1.04 -23.70
CA SER A 267 -1.29 -0.35 -24.91
C SER A 267 0.16 -0.65 -25.34
N GLY A 268 0.37 -1.65 -26.21
CA GLY A 268 1.57 -1.70 -27.08
C GLY A 268 1.39 -0.91 -28.40
N SER A 269 0.29 -1.17 -29.10
CA SER A 269 -0.02 -0.60 -30.43
C SER A 269 -1.51 -0.33 -30.68
N ASN A 270 -2.40 -0.84 -29.84
CA ASN A 270 -3.84 -0.60 -29.89
C ASN A 270 -4.38 -0.36 -28.46
N PRO A 271 -4.39 0.90 -27.98
CA PRO A 271 -4.79 1.19 -26.61
C PRO A 271 -6.24 0.80 -26.35
N ALA A 272 -6.47 0.05 -25.28
CA ALA A 272 -7.81 -0.31 -24.83
C ALA A 272 -7.96 -0.09 -23.33
N ILE A 273 -9.14 0.39 -22.93
CA ILE A 273 -9.53 0.52 -21.53
C ILE A 273 -10.20 -0.80 -21.14
N GLU A 274 -9.57 -1.50 -20.20
CA GLU A 274 -10.01 -2.80 -19.69
C GLU A 274 -11.01 -2.64 -18.55
N ASP A 275 -10.77 -1.71 -17.63
CA ASP A 275 -11.74 -1.38 -16.58
C ASP A 275 -11.75 0.12 -16.27
N SER A 276 -12.87 0.55 -15.71
CA SER A 276 -13.03 1.87 -15.09
C SER A 276 -13.80 1.67 -13.80
N TYR A 277 -13.39 2.35 -12.73
CA TYR A 277 -14.01 2.13 -11.43
C TYR A 277 -14.25 3.44 -10.68
N LEU A 278 -15.21 3.38 -9.77
CA LEU A 278 -15.46 4.36 -8.73
C LEU A 278 -15.41 3.65 -7.38
N GLU A 279 -14.66 4.19 -6.44
CA GLU A 279 -14.48 3.59 -5.11
C GLU A 279 -14.62 4.66 -4.02
N VAL A 280 -15.20 4.22 -2.90
CA VAL A 280 -15.16 4.97 -1.65
C VAL A 280 -14.53 4.08 -0.59
N ARG A 281 -13.40 4.49 -0.02
CA ARG A 281 -12.70 3.74 1.03
C ARG A 281 -12.75 4.51 2.34
N PHE A 282 -13.36 3.91 3.35
CA PHE A 282 -13.38 4.43 4.72
C PHE A 282 -12.39 3.64 5.57
N ARG A 283 -11.33 4.32 6.03
CA ARG A 283 -10.29 3.76 6.91
C ARG A 283 -10.46 4.30 8.31
N ARG A 284 -10.47 3.41 9.31
CA ARG A 284 -10.57 3.78 10.72
C ARG A 284 -9.52 3.09 11.58
N ASP A 285 -8.84 3.86 12.43
CA ASP A 285 -8.05 3.36 13.55
C ASP A 285 -9.01 2.85 14.63
N ILE A 286 -9.20 1.53 14.65
CA ILE A 286 -10.09 0.86 15.59
C ILE A 286 -9.40 0.58 16.92
N HIS A 287 -8.06 0.71 17.01
CA HIS A 287 -7.34 0.49 18.26
C HIS A 287 -5.96 1.13 18.28
N LYS A 288 -5.84 2.20 19.08
CA LYS A 288 -4.58 2.77 19.62
C LYS A 288 -3.52 3.11 18.56
N GLY A 289 -3.90 3.36 17.32
CA GLY A 289 -2.99 3.75 16.24
C GLY A 289 -2.21 2.61 15.60
N PHE A 290 -2.51 1.35 15.96
CA PHE A 290 -1.83 0.18 15.39
C PHE A 290 -2.77 -0.82 14.72
N THR A 291 -4.09 -0.70 14.89
CA THR A 291 -5.07 -1.57 14.22
C THR A 291 -6.04 -0.74 13.40
N PHE A 292 -6.17 -1.07 12.12
CA PHE A 292 -6.96 -0.32 11.15
C PHE A 292 -7.97 -1.23 10.47
N LEU A 293 -9.17 -0.70 10.26
CA LEU A 293 -10.22 -1.32 9.45
C LEU A 293 -10.52 -0.43 8.26
N ASP A 294 -10.49 -1.03 7.07
CA ASP A 294 -10.89 -0.39 5.83
C ASP A 294 -12.17 -1.06 5.31
N VAL A 295 -13.11 -0.23 4.88
CA VAL A 295 -14.33 -0.63 4.18
C VAL A 295 -14.36 0.10 2.85
N ALA A 296 -14.28 -0.63 1.75
CA ALA A 296 -14.17 -0.08 0.41
C ALA A 296 -15.21 -0.67 -0.55
N PRO A 297 -16.45 -0.14 -0.57
CA PRO A 297 -17.36 -0.39 -1.68
C PRO A 297 -16.84 0.26 -2.96
N SER A 298 -16.97 -0.46 -4.07
CA SER A 298 -16.62 0.02 -5.40
C SER A 298 -17.64 -0.42 -6.45
N LEU A 299 -17.60 0.28 -7.58
CA LEU A 299 -18.38 0.00 -8.77
C LEU A 299 -17.44 0.00 -9.96
N HIS A 300 -17.38 -1.13 -10.66
CA HIS A 300 -16.51 -1.40 -11.80
C HIS A 300 -17.32 -1.43 -13.09
N PHE A 301 -16.66 -1.16 -14.21
CA PHE A 301 -17.26 -1.12 -15.54
C PHE A 301 -16.37 -1.87 -16.54
N PRO A 302 -16.18 -3.19 -16.33
CA PRO A 302 -15.15 -3.92 -17.05
C PRO A 302 -15.57 -4.17 -18.51
N ARG A 303 -14.57 -4.20 -19.39
CA ARG A 303 -14.77 -4.28 -20.83
C ARG A 303 -15.38 -5.60 -21.27
N ASP A 304 -15.00 -6.70 -20.63
CA ASP A 304 -15.47 -8.07 -20.91
C ASP A 304 -16.98 -8.23 -20.61
N ALA A 305 -17.50 -7.51 -19.62
CA ALA A 305 -18.93 -7.39 -19.32
C ALA A 305 -19.63 -6.29 -20.13
N GLY A 306 -19.03 -5.80 -21.22
CA GLY A 306 -19.62 -4.75 -22.06
C GLY A 306 -19.75 -3.39 -21.36
N ARG A 307 -18.96 -3.15 -20.30
CA ARG A 307 -19.06 -2.01 -19.38
C ARG A 307 -20.36 -1.98 -18.57
N ASP A 308 -21.02 -3.12 -18.39
CA ASP A 308 -22.11 -3.21 -17.43
C ASP A 308 -21.56 -3.06 -16.00
N PRO A 309 -22.23 -2.29 -15.13
CA PRO A 309 -21.75 -2.01 -13.79
C PRO A 309 -21.70 -3.29 -12.93
N ARG A 310 -20.56 -3.54 -12.29
CA ARG A 310 -20.35 -4.63 -11.32
C ARG A 310 -19.99 -4.06 -9.96
N TRP A 311 -20.70 -4.45 -8.92
CA TRP A 311 -20.35 -4.02 -7.57
C TRP A 311 -19.22 -4.87 -6.99
N ALA A 312 -18.40 -4.26 -6.16
CA ALA A 312 -17.49 -4.97 -5.29
C ALA A 312 -17.44 -4.32 -3.90
N LEU A 313 -17.01 -5.10 -2.92
CA LEU A 313 -16.77 -4.66 -1.55
C LEU A 313 -15.49 -5.31 -1.07
N THR A 314 -14.52 -4.48 -0.67
CA THR A 314 -13.30 -4.93 -0.01
C THR A 314 -13.37 -4.55 1.46
N LEU A 315 -13.09 -5.50 2.35
CA LEU A 315 -12.84 -5.27 3.77
C LEU A 315 -11.39 -5.60 4.07
N ARG A 316 -10.68 -4.72 4.77
CA ARG A 316 -9.30 -4.99 5.18
C ARG A 316 -9.08 -4.68 6.65
N LEU A 317 -8.53 -5.65 7.37
CA LEU A 317 -8.02 -5.49 8.73
C LEU A 317 -6.49 -5.44 8.66
N GLU A 318 -5.87 -4.38 9.16
CA GLU A 318 -4.43 -4.18 9.13
C GLU A 318 -3.88 -3.90 10.54
N MET A 319 -2.76 -4.53 10.88
CA MET A 319 -2.06 -4.35 12.15
C MET A 319 -0.58 -4.01 11.92
N TYR A 320 -0.11 -2.96 12.60
CA TYR A 320 1.31 -2.58 12.61
C TYR A 320 1.96 -2.92 13.95
N PHE A 321 3.18 -3.44 13.89
CA PHE A 321 4.02 -3.72 15.04
C PHE A 321 5.35 -2.99 14.87
N ARG A 322 5.54 -1.88 15.58
CA ARG A 322 6.74 -1.03 15.56
C ARG A 322 6.97 -0.36 16.92
N ARG A 323 8.18 0.18 17.14
CA ARG A 323 8.56 0.81 18.43
C ARG A 323 7.88 2.18 18.64
N HIS A 324 7.79 3.01 17.60
CA HIS A 324 7.14 4.33 17.65
C HIS A 324 6.04 4.42 16.58
N ILE A 325 4.84 4.84 16.99
CA ILE A 325 3.73 5.11 16.08
C ILE A 325 3.61 6.62 15.93
N ASP A 326 4.25 7.19 14.92
CA ASP A 326 3.90 8.54 14.49
C ASP A 326 2.55 8.48 13.78
N ARG A 327 1.56 9.21 14.32
CA ARG A 327 0.18 9.31 13.81
C ARG A 327 0.08 10.11 12.50
N VAL A 328 1.20 10.45 11.85
CA VAL A 328 1.27 11.47 10.77
C VAL A 328 1.49 10.88 9.37
N SER A 329 1.48 9.55 9.21
CA SER A 329 1.50 8.93 7.86
C SER A 329 0.18 8.22 7.58
N LEU A 330 -0.89 8.99 7.37
CA LEU A 330 -2.15 8.52 6.78
C LEU A 330 -2.51 9.42 5.60
#